data_AF-W7V1B5-F1
#
_entry.id   AF-W7V1B5-F1
#
_cell.length_a   1.000
_cell.length_b   1.000
_cell.length_c   1.000
_cell.angle_alpha   90.00
_cell.angle_beta   90.00
_cell.angle_gamma   90.00
#
_symmetry.space_group_name_H-M   'P 1'
#
loop_
_entity.id
_entity.type
_entity.pdbx_description
1 polymer ?
#
loop_
_entity_poly.entity_id
_entity_poly.type
_entity_poly.pdbx_seq_one_letter_code
_entity_poly.pdbx_strand_id
1 'polypeptide(L)'
;MRVSSKVECGIIALIDIAVNSQGNNIVKLNAVSRRNNISAKYLEQIVPLLKHADFLKSVKGSGGGYALARDPANITLNEIVNALDETIFAPSTFNDQLETTATDTISECLWEPVNNYLMQFSKSLTLKDLADKFTEKHTSEIEPMYYI
;
A
#
# COMPACT_ATOMS: atom_id res chain seq x y z
N MET A 1 -4.98 14.66 -6.29
CA MET A 1 -3.96 13.59 -6.15
C MET A 1 -4.35 12.46 -7.08
N ARG A 2 -3.52 12.07 -8.05
CA ARG A 2 -3.79 10.92 -8.93
C ARG A 2 -2.87 9.79 -8.47
N VAL A 3 -3.44 8.81 -7.77
CA VAL A 3 -2.71 7.61 -7.38
C VAL A 3 -2.61 6.70 -8.61
N SER A 4 -1.42 6.15 -8.88
CA SER A 4 -1.24 5.22 -10.00
C SER A 4 -1.90 3.87 -9.68
N SER A 5 -2.43 3.18 -10.70
CA SER A 5 -3.07 1.87 -10.51
C SER A 5 -2.11 0.85 -9.88
N LYS A 6 -0.80 1.02 -10.08
CA LYS A 6 0.25 0.18 -9.47
C LYS A 6 0.23 0.30 -7.95
N VAL A 7 0.15 1.53 -7.44
CA VAL A 7 0.13 1.82 -6.00
C VAL A 7 -1.16 1.29 -5.38
N GLU A 8 -2.29 1.56 -6.01
CA GLU A 8 -3.60 1.08 -5.54
C GLU A 8 -3.66 -0.45 -5.50
N CYS A 9 -3.35 -1.13 -6.61
CA CYS A 9 -3.31 -2.59 -6.66
C CYS A 9 -2.28 -3.19 -5.71
N GLY A 10 -1.14 -2.51 -5.48
CA GLY A 10 -0.12 -2.99 -4.55
C GLY A 10 -0.56 -2.91 -3.09
N ILE A 11 -1.22 -1.83 -2.70
CA ILE A 11 -1.82 -1.69 -1.36
C ILE A 11 -2.90 -2.76 -1.17
N ILE A 12 -3.81 -2.94 -2.14
CA ILE A 12 -4.86 -3.96 -2.09
C ILE A 12 -4.27 -5.36 -1.92
N ALA A 13 -3.26 -5.71 -2.73
CA ALA A 13 -2.60 -7.00 -2.64
C ALA A 13 -1.92 -7.21 -1.28
N LEU A 14 -1.31 -6.17 -0.71
CA LEU A 14 -0.63 -6.25 0.57
C LEU A 14 -1.62 -6.40 1.74
N ILE A 15 -2.75 -5.67 1.72
CA ILE A 15 -3.85 -5.82 2.70
C ILE A 15 -4.40 -7.24 2.64
N ASP A 16 -4.71 -7.74 1.44
CA ASP A 16 -5.24 -9.08 1.24
C ASP A 16 -4.29 -10.15 1.81
N ILE A 17 -2.99 -10.04 1.53
CA ILE A 17 -2.01 -10.96 2.09
C ILE A 17 -1.91 -10.81 3.62
N ALA A 18 -1.96 -9.59 4.17
CA ALA A 18 -1.91 -9.36 5.61
C ALA A 18 -3.07 -10.01 6.35
N VAL A 19 -4.28 -9.93 5.79
CA VAL A 19 -5.49 -10.54 6.38
C VAL A 19 -5.48 -12.06 6.23
N ASN A 20 -5.00 -12.58 5.09
CA ASN A 20 -5.09 -14.02 4.79
C ASN A 20 -3.84 -14.84 5.18
N SER A 21 -2.73 -14.21 5.60
CA SER A 21 -1.50 -14.90 6.03
C SER A 21 -1.38 -15.09 7.55
N GLN A 22 -2.42 -14.77 8.31
CA GLN A 22 -2.49 -14.97 9.76
C GLN A 22 -2.22 -16.44 10.13
N GLY A 23 -1.55 -16.67 11.26
CA GLY A 23 -1.23 -18.03 11.74
C GLY A 23 -0.20 -18.79 10.91
N ASN A 24 0.78 -18.09 10.32
CA ASN A 24 1.83 -18.65 9.43
C ASN A 24 1.29 -19.25 8.11
N ASN A 25 0.10 -18.86 7.69
CA ASN A 25 -0.45 -19.30 6.41
C ASN A 25 0.23 -18.61 5.23
N ILE A 26 0.29 -19.32 4.10
CA ILE A 26 0.89 -18.85 2.86
C ILE A 26 -0.23 -18.52 1.87
N VAL A 27 -0.21 -17.32 1.29
CA VAL A 27 -1.22 -16.83 0.35
C VAL A 27 -0.74 -16.98 -1.09
N LYS A 28 -1.49 -17.72 -1.90
CA LYS A 28 -1.18 -17.89 -3.33
C LYS A 28 -1.59 -16.65 -4.11
N LEU A 29 -0.76 -16.23 -5.08
CA LEU A 29 -1.04 -15.06 -5.89
C LEU A 29 -2.34 -15.17 -6.70
N ASN A 30 -2.66 -16.37 -7.18
CA ASN A 30 -3.93 -16.65 -7.85
C ASN A 30 -5.15 -16.43 -6.95
N ALA A 31 -5.01 -16.62 -5.63
CA ALA A 31 -6.09 -16.34 -4.68
C ALA A 31 -6.28 -14.82 -4.51
N VAL A 32 -5.19 -14.07 -4.37
CA VAL A 32 -5.21 -12.59 -4.34
C VAL A 32 -5.85 -12.04 -5.61
N SER A 33 -5.46 -12.56 -6.78
CA SER A 33 -6.00 -12.19 -8.09
C SER A 33 -7.51 -12.33 -8.16
N ARG A 34 -8.04 -13.48 -7.70
CA ARG A 34 -9.48 -13.77 -7.72
C ARG A 34 -10.27 -12.92 -6.75
N ARG A 35 -9.77 -12.74 -5.51
CA ARG A 35 -10.46 -11.96 -4.47
C ARG A 35 -10.58 -10.47 -4.81
N ASN A 36 -9.55 -9.92 -5.44
CA ASN A 36 -9.43 -8.48 -5.68
C ASN A 36 -9.66 -8.08 -7.14
N ASN A 37 -9.95 -9.05 -8.01
CA ASN A 37 -10.14 -8.84 -9.44
C ASN A 37 -8.95 -8.13 -10.13
N ILE A 38 -7.73 -8.48 -9.69
CA ILE A 38 -6.46 -7.97 -10.24
C ILE A 38 -5.82 -9.10 -11.04
N SER A 39 -5.39 -8.85 -12.27
CA SER A 39 -4.76 -9.91 -13.08
C SER A 39 -3.49 -10.47 -12.42
N ALA A 40 -3.31 -11.79 -12.46
CA ALA A 40 -2.12 -12.45 -11.92
C ALA A 40 -0.82 -11.89 -12.53
N LYS A 41 -0.82 -11.61 -13.84
CA LYS A 41 0.30 -10.98 -14.56
C LYS A 41 0.67 -9.61 -14.01
N TYR A 42 -0.30 -8.82 -13.57
CA TYR A 42 -0.03 -7.50 -12.98
C TYR A 42 0.51 -7.65 -11.56
N LEU A 43 -0.02 -8.58 -10.78
CA LEU A 43 0.51 -8.90 -9.46
C LEU A 43 1.96 -9.41 -9.52
N GLU A 44 2.34 -10.14 -10.57
CA GLU A 44 3.73 -10.57 -10.81
C GLU A 44 4.69 -9.39 -11.02
N GLN A 45 4.21 -8.21 -11.41
CA GLN A 45 5.01 -6.99 -11.51
C GLN A 45 5.11 -6.24 -10.17
N ILE A 46 4.05 -6.31 -9.36
CA ILE A 46 3.95 -5.59 -8.08
C ILE A 46 4.69 -6.33 -6.97
N VAL A 47 4.49 -7.64 -6.83
CA VAL A 47 5.02 -8.43 -5.72
C VAL A 47 6.54 -8.35 -5.60
N PRO A 48 7.34 -8.36 -6.68
CA PRO A 48 8.78 -8.17 -6.57
C PRO A 48 9.18 -6.88 -5.83
N LEU A 49 8.45 -5.77 -6.05
CA LEU A 49 8.70 -4.49 -5.37
C LEU A 49 8.41 -4.62 -3.86
N LEU A 50 7.27 -5.22 -3.51
CA LEU A 50 6.87 -5.45 -2.12
C LEU A 50 7.82 -6.41 -1.38
N LYS A 51 8.42 -7.37 -2.10
CA LYS A 51 9.46 -8.26 -1.55
C LYS A 51 10.78 -7.53 -1.37
N HIS A 52 11.17 -6.68 -2.32
CA HIS A 52 12.42 -5.93 -2.25
C HIS A 52 12.42 -4.97 -1.06
N ALA A 53 11.25 -4.42 -0.73
CA ALA A 53 11.04 -3.59 0.46
C ALA A 53 10.83 -4.39 1.77
N ASP A 54 11.09 -5.70 1.76
CA ASP A 54 10.95 -6.59 2.93
C ASP A 54 9.54 -6.59 3.58
N PHE A 55 8.48 -6.31 2.80
CA PHE A 55 7.10 -6.47 3.28
C PHE A 55 6.62 -7.92 3.14
N LEU A 56 7.09 -8.61 2.09
CA LEU A 56 6.67 -9.97 1.75
C LEU A 56 7.83 -10.94 1.70
N LYS A 57 7.61 -12.15 2.22
CA LYS A 57 8.49 -13.32 2.01
C LYS A 57 7.81 -14.32 1.09
N SER A 58 8.60 -14.93 0.21
CA SER A 58 8.12 -16.01 -0.68
C SER A 58 8.49 -17.37 -0.15
N VAL A 59 7.54 -18.30 -0.14
CA VAL A 59 7.80 -19.73 0.09
C VAL A 59 7.82 -20.44 -1.25
N LYS A 60 8.90 -21.17 -1.56
CA LYS A 60 9.07 -21.92 -2.81
C LYS A 60 8.37 -23.29 -2.74
N GLY A 61 8.03 -23.85 -3.90
CA GLY A 61 7.43 -25.19 -4.04
C GLY A 61 6.03 -25.18 -4.66
N SER A 62 5.46 -26.36 -4.91
CA SER A 62 4.12 -26.54 -5.51
C SER A 62 2.97 -25.98 -4.65
N GLY A 63 3.19 -25.84 -3.34
CA GLY A 63 2.31 -25.15 -2.39
C GLY A 63 2.74 -23.72 -2.05
N GLY A 64 3.72 -23.16 -2.78
CA GLY A 64 4.32 -21.87 -2.49
C GLY A 64 3.38 -20.67 -2.62
N GLY A 65 3.85 -19.52 -2.16
CA GLY A 65 3.10 -18.27 -2.15
C GLY A 65 3.80 -17.21 -1.30
N TYR A 66 3.01 -16.29 -0.74
CA TYR A 66 3.50 -15.12 -0.03
C TYR A 66 2.91 -15.02 1.37
N ALA A 67 3.72 -14.52 2.29
CA ALA A 67 3.31 -14.13 3.64
C ALA A 67 4.02 -12.84 4.02
N LEU A 68 3.55 -12.16 5.06
CA LEU A 68 4.25 -11.00 5.59
C LEU A 68 5.65 -11.38 6.10
N ALA A 69 6.63 -10.55 5.77
CA ALA A 69 8.00 -10.66 6.28
C ALA A 69 8.19 -9.90 7.59
N ARG A 70 7.42 -8.82 7.80
CA ARG A 70 7.41 -7.97 8.99
C ARG A 70 6.01 -7.93 9.61
N ASP A 71 5.94 -7.56 10.89
CA ASP A 71 4.66 -7.28 11.56
C ASP A 71 3.92 -6.15 10.82
N PRO A 72 2.63 -6.31 10.46
CA PRO A 72 1.86 -5.26 9.77
C PRO A 72 1.74 -3.96 10.59
N ALA A 73 1.89 -3.99 11.91
CA ALA A 73 1.92 -2.79 12.74
C ALA A 73 3.19 -1.94 12.53
N ASN A 74 4.25 -2.56 12.00
CA ASN A 74 5.54 -1.92 11.75
C ASN A 74 5.74 -1.55 10.28
N ILE A 75 4.71 -1.63 9.44
CA ILE A 75 4.77 -1.28 8.02
C ILE A 75 3.88 -0.06 7.81
N THR A 76 4.46 1.10 7.52
CA THR A 76 3.73 2.35 7.33
C THR A 76 3.21 2.52 5.89
N LEU A 77 2.15 3.31 5.70
CA LEU A 77 1.67 3.67 4.37
C LEU A 77 2.76 4.39 3.56
N ASN A 78 3.56 5.23 4.21
CA ASN A 78 4.69 5.91 3.59
C ASN A 78 5.70 4.92 2.97
N GLU A 79 6.09 3.89 3.72
CA GLU A 79 6.98 2.83 3.22
C GLU A 79 6.38 2.09 2.02
N ILE A 80 5.09 1.73 2.09
CA ILE A 80 4.40 0.98 1.03
C ILE A 80 4.35 1.80 -0.26
N VAL A 81 3.94 3.06 -0.16
CA VAL A 81 3.81 3.94 -1.32
C VAL A 81 5.17 4.21 -1.94
N ASN A 82 6.20 4.51 -1.14
CA ASN A 82 7.56 4.75 -1.65
C ASN A 82 8.12 3.51 -2.38
N ALA A 83 7.87 2.29 -1.86
CA ALA A 83 8.30 1.06 -2.51
C ALA A 83 7.61 0.80 -3.86
N LEU A 84 6.37 1.29 -4.01
CA LEU A 84 5.59 1.12 -5.24
C LEU A 84 5.84 2.25 -6.24
N ASP A 85 6.00 3.48 -5.75
CA ASP A 85 6.17 4.70 -6.56
C ASP A 85 6.86 5.80 -5.74
N GLU A 86 8.16 5.95 -5.95
CA GLU A 86 9.02 6.94 -5.27
C GLU A 86 8.66 8.39 -5.61
N THR A 87 7.86 8.62 -6.66
CA THR A 87 7.51 9.98 -7.12
C THR A 87 6.38 10.63 -6.33
N ILE A 88 5.60 9.86 -5.57
CA ILE A 88 4.37 10.37 -4.93
C ILE A 88 4.65 11.31 -3.76
N PHE A 89 5.69 11.03 -2.98
CA PHE A 89 6.12 11.88 -1.86
C PHE A 89 7.40 12.66 -2.16
N ALA A 90 7.85 12.63 -3.42
CA ALA A 90 8.99 13.41 -3.85
C ALA A 90 8.67 14.92 -3.71
N PRO A 91 9.64 15.73 -3.24
CA PRO A 91 9.45 17.17 -3.20
C PRO A 91 9.12 17.68 -4.60
N SER A 92 8.09 18.51 -4.70
CA SER A 92 7.67 19.13 -5.96
C SER A 92 8.73 20.15 -6.37
N THR A 93 9.60 19.77 -7.30
CA THR A 93 10.47 20.72 -7.99
C THR A 93 9.61 21.52 -8.96
N PHE A 94 9.48 22.82 -8.73
CA PHE A 94 9.01 23.72 -9.76
C PHE A 94 10.00 23.68 -10.93
N ASN A 95 9.48 23.82 -12.15
CA ASN A 95 10.28 23.80 -13.37
C ASN A 95 11.47 24.79 -13.23
N ASP A 96 12.71 24.31 -13.39
CA ASP A 96 13.96 25.10 -13.28
C ASP A 96 14.00 26.36 -14.17
N GLN A 97 13.05 26.49 -15.10
CA GLN A 97 12.95 27.64 -16.02
C GLN A 97 12.25 28.87 -15.41
N LEU A 98 11.68 28.74 -14.21
CA LEU A 98 10.93 29.80 -13.52
C LEU A 98 11.47 30.04 -12.11
N GLU A 99 12.79 29.98 -11.91
CA GLU A 99 13.42 30.40 -10.65
C GLU A 99 13.17 31.89 -10.43
N THR A 100 12.18 32.20 -9.60
CA THR A 100 11.78 33.55 -9.23
C THR A 100 11.49 33.56 -7.74
N THR A 101 11.65 34.69 -7.07
CA THR A 101 11.33 34.81 -5.64
C THR A 101 9.90 34.37 -5.32
N ALA A 102 8.97 34.47 -6.27
CA ALA A 102 7.59 34.01 -6.12
C ALA A 102 7.46 32.47 -6.12
N THR A 103 8.18 31.76 -6.98
CA THR A 103 8.16 30.28 -7.02
C THR A 103 8.83 29.67 -5.80
N ASP A 104 9.89 30.30 -5.28
CA ASP A 104 10.53 29.91 -4.02
C ASP A 104 9.59 30.13 -2.83
N THR A 105 8.97 31.31 -2.74
CA THR A 105 8.00 31.63 -1.66
C THR A 105 6.82 30.65 -1.67
N ILE A 106 6.29 30.30 -2.85
CA ILE A 106 5.20 29.32 -2.96
C ILE A 106 5.67 27.92 -2.55
N SER A 107 6.89 27.54 -2.89
CA SER A 107 7.46 26.24 -2.51
C SER A 107 7.60 26.11 -0.99
N GLU A 108 8.25 27.09 -0.35
CA GLU A 108 8.51 27.09 1.09
C GLU A 108 7.24 27.31 1.92
N CYS A 109 6.36 28.24 1.53
CA CYS A 109 5.19 28.59 2.33
C CYS A 109 3.97 27.69 2.10
N LEU A 110 3.89 27.00 0.97
CA LEU A 110 2.72 26.18 0.63
C LEU A 110 3.07 24.71 0.42
N TRP A 111 3.95 24.39 -0.52
CA TRP A 111 4.15 23.00 -0.93
C TRP A 111 4.92 22.18 0.10
N GLU A 112 5.97 22.73 0.70
CA GLU A 112 6.70 22.04 1.76
C GLU A 112 5.82 21.73 2.98
N PRO A 113 5.04 22.67 3.55
CA PRO A 113 4.10 22.37 4.63
C PRO A 113 3.07 21.31 4.26
N VAL A 114 2.49 21.39 3.05
CA VAL A 114 1.50 20.41 2.57
C VAL A 114 2.14 19.03 2.45
N ASN A 115 3.33 18.93 1.85
CA ASN A 115 4.04 17.67 1.71
C ASN A 115 4.43 17.10 3.07
N ASN A 116 4.88 17.94 4.01
CA ASN A 116 5.20 17.54 5.38
C ASN A 116 3.97 16.98 6.11
N TYR A 117 2.81 17.61 5.96
CA TYR A 117 1.57 17.10 6.55
C TYR A 117 1.17 15.74 5.97
N LEU A 118 1.22 15.58 4.64
CA LEU A 118 0.94 14.31 3.96
C LEU A 118 1.94 13.22 4.36
N MET A 119 3.21 13.57 4.50
CA MET A 119 4.26 12.65 4.92
C MET A 119 4.07 12.21 6.38
N GLN A 120 3.73 13.12 7.29
CA GLN A 120 3.42 12.77 8.67
C GLN A 120 2.18 11.87 8.77
N PHE A 121 1.12 12.21 8.04
CA PHE A 121 -0.09 11.39 8.00
C PHE A 121 0.22 9.98 7.47
N SER A 122 0.93 9.86 6.36
CA SER A 122 1.29 8.55 5.79
C SER A 122 2.23 7.73 6.67
N LYS A 123 3.05 8.37 7.51
CA LYS A 123 3.87 7.67 8.53
C LYS A 123 3.04 7.20 9.72
N SER A 124 1.94 7.89 10.04
CA SER A 124 1.06 7.53 11.17
C SER A 124 0.13 6.35 10.87
N LEU A 125 -0.15 6.07 9.60
CA LEU A 125 -1.03 4.98 9.18
C LEU A 125 -0.22 3.72 8.87
N THR A 126 -0.62 2.58 9.43
CA THR A 126 0.06 1.30 9.25
C THR A 126 -0.75 0.33 8.38
N LEU A 127 -0.08 -0.72 7.88
CA LEU A 127 -0.73 -1.83 7.20
C LEU A 127 -1.74 -2.53 8.11
N LYS A 128 -1.44 -2.62 9.42
CA LYS A 128 -2.38 -3.15 10.40
C LYS A 128 -3.65 -2.32 10.45
N ASP A 129 -3.56 -0.99 10.52
CA ASP A 129 -4.75 -0.13 10.55
C ASP A 129 -5.63 -0.30 9.31
N LEU A 130 -4.99 -0.50 8.15
CA LEU A 130 -5.68 -0.78 6.89
C LEU A 130 -6.35 -2.16 6.89
N ALA A 131 -5.65 -3.19 7.37
CA ALA A 131 -6.16 -4.56 7.45
C ALA A 131 -7.31 -4.71 8.46
N ASP A 132 -7.23 -4.02 9.60
CA ASP A 132 -8.27 -3.98 10.63
C ASP A 132 -9.55 -3.34 10.05
N LYS A 133 -9.42 -2.16 9.42
CA LYS A 133 -10.55 -1.48 8.76
C LYS A 133 -11.17 -2.30 7.63
N PHE A 134 -10.36 -3.06 6.89
CA PHE A 134 -10.86 -3.95 5.85
C PHE A 134 -11.71 -5.08 6.44
N THR A 135 -11.27 -5.65 7.56
CA THR A 135 -11.98 -6.73 8.26
C THR A 135 -13.27 -6.24 8.93
N GLU A 136 -13.26 -5.04 9.52
CA GLU A 136 -14.45 -4.39 10.09
C GLU A 136 -15.54 -4.21 9.02
N LYS A 137 -15.20 -3.64 7.86
CA LYS A 137 -16.16 -3.44 6.76
C LYS A 137 -16.73 -4.74 6.22
N HIS A 138 -15.89 -5.76 6.07
CA HIS A 138 -16.35 -7.09 5.66
C HIS A 138 -17.27 -7.73 6.68
N THR A 139 -17.09 -7.46 7.99
CA THR A 139 -17.98 -7.98 9.04
C THR A 139 -19.35 -7.28 9.01
N SER A 140 -19.40 -5.96 8.73
CA SER A 140 -20.65 -5.20 8.61
C SER A 140 -21.50 -5.55 7.38
N GLU A 141 -20.90 -6.09 6.32
CA GLU A 141 -21.64 -6.58 5.13
C GLU A 141 -22.19 -8.00 5.30
N ILE A 142 -21.73 -8.74 6.33
CA ILE A 142 -22.10 -10.13 6.61
C ILE A 142 -23.01 -10.22 7.86
N GLU A 143 -23.79 -9.20 8.21
CA GLU A 143 -24.95 -9.42 9.10
C GLU A 143 -26.10 -10.04 8.28
N PRO A 144 -26.32 -11.38 8.30
CA PRO A 144 -27.57 -11.93 7.82
C PRO A 144 -28.66 -11.42 8.75
N MET A 145 -29.62 -10.70 8.17
CA MET A 145 -30.94 -10.47 8.72
C MET A 145 -31.55 -11.79 9.17
N TYR A 146 -31.32 -12.17 10.43
CA TYR A 146 -32.13 -13.15 11.12
C TYR A 146 -33.48 -12.49 11.41
N TYR A 147 -34.38 -12.54 10.43
CA TYR A 147 -35.80 -12.43 10.71
C TYR A 147 -36.28 -13.74 11.32
N ILE A 148 -36.81 -13.59 12.54
CA ILE A 148 -37.51 -14.60 13.34
C ILE A 148 -38.85 -14.94 12.68
#